data_AF-A0A5C5YUD9-F1
#
_entry.id   AF-A0A5C5YUD9-F1
#
_cell.length_a   1.000
_cell.length_b   1.000
_cell.length_c   1.000
_cell.angle_alpha   90.00
_cell.angle_beta   90.00
_cell.angle_gamma   90.00
#
_symmetry.space_group_name_H-M   'P 1'
#
loop_
_entity.id
_entity.type
_entity.pdbx_description
1 polymer ?
#
loop_
_entity_poly.entity_id
_entity_poly.type
_entity_poly.pdbx_seq_one_letter_code
_entity_poly.pdbx_strand_id
1 'polypeptide(L)'
;MQRRTGGPFSRLLASLSPVPADAYRYPTELLHQITMEAVATILFLIVFAAVFTGSIAWGVKEFQSRDAGSGWLLLLWLFGPVTLFAWFAFRPKRLVDRTPDDFSNADDQIAAAARLESLGDLKAAQHLLTNAAARWPEHDTYITNMMNEIDRKLVLQGADPS
;
A
#
# COMPACT_ATOMS: atom_id res chain seq x y z
N MET A 1 12.83 -62.41 -74.40
CA MET A 1 12.79 -61.03 -73.88
C MET A 1 13.69 -60.95 -72.66
N GLN A 2 14.84 -60.29 -72.76
CA GLN A 2 15.92 -60.34 -71.76
C GLN A 2 16.13 -58.92 -71.21
N ARG A 3 15.86 -58.69 -69.92
CA ARG A 3 16.07 -57.41 -69.23
C ARG A 3 17.56 -57.24 -68.88
N ARG A 4 18.21 -56.27 -69.52
CA ARG A 4 19.45 -55.57 -69.09
C ARG A 4 18.98 -54.17 -68.63
N THR A 5 19.47 -53.48 -67.62
CA THR A 5 20.74 -53.47 -66.88
C THR A 5 20.57 -52.48 -65.71
N GLY A 6 20.80 -52.90 -64.48
CA GLY A 6 21.08 -51.98 -63.36
C GLY A 6 22.60 -51.87 -63.21
N GLY A 7 23.19 -50.79 -63.73
CA GLY A 7 24.64 -50.58 -63.73
C GLY A 7 25.22 -50.20 -62.36
N PRO A 8 26.53 -50.36 -62.16
CA PRO A 8 27.23 -50.15 -60.89
C PRO A 8 27.19 -48.69 -60.38
N PHE A 9 26.85 -47.72 -61.24
CA PHE A 9 26.73 -46.30 -60.85
C PHE A 9 25.57 -46.01 -59.88
N SER A 10 24.51 -46.83 -59.86
CA SER A 10 23.40 -46.65 -58.92
C SER A 10 23.78 -46.93 -57.47
N ARG A 11 24.93 -47.56 -57.21
CA ARG A 11 25.41 -47.85 -55.84
C ARG A 11 26.22 -46.71 -55.22
N LEU A 12 26.82 -45.81 -56.02
CA LEU A 12 27.64 -44.72 -55.49
C LEU A 12 26.78 -43.56 -54.93
N LEU A 13 25.59 -43.32 -55.49
CA LEU A 13 24.64 -42.32 -54.97
C LEU A 13 23.91 -42.77 -53.69
N ALA A 14 23.86 -44.07 -53.40
CA ALA A 14 23.24 -44.61 -52.19
C ALA A 14 24.15 -44.56 -50.94
N SER A 15 25.43 -44.18 -51.09
CA SER A 15 26.39 -44.06 -49.99
C SER A 15 26.53 -42.64 -49.42
N LEU A 16 25.85 -41.66 -50.01
CA LEU A 16 25.61 -40.37 -49.37
C LEU A 16 24.54 -40.57 -48.31
N SER A 17 24.98 -41.09 -47.16
CA SER A 17 24.15 -41.27 -45.97
C SER A 17 23.37 -39.99 -45.69
N PRO A 18 22.08 -40.06 -45.36
CA PRO A 18 21.37 -38.88 -44.91
C PRO A 18 22.09 -38.39 -43.66
N VAL A 19 22.73 -37.22 -43.76
CA VAL A 19 23.11 -36.45 -42.59
C VAL A 19 21.84 -36.34 -41.74
N PRO A 20 21.80 -36.86 -40.50
CA PRO A 20 20.62 -36.69 -39.66
C PRO A 20 20.45 -35.19 -39.45
N ALA A 21 19.43 -34.62 -40.11
CA ALA A 21 19.24 -33.19 -40.25
C ALA A 21 18.74 -32.49 -38.96
N ASP A 22 18.71 -33.17 -37.82
CA ASP A 22 17.97 -32.69 -36.65
C ASP A 22 18.79 -32.69 -35.34
N ALA A 23 20.07 -32.29 -35.40
CA ALA A 23 20.84 -31.99 -34.18
C ALA A 23 20.61 -30.57 -33.62
N TYR A 24 19.88 -29.71 -34.35
CA TYR A 24 19.61 -28.31 -33.97
C TYR A 24 18.12 -27.99 -33.78
N ARG A 25 17.33 -28.95 -33.33
CA ARG A 25 16.04 -28.62 -32.71
C ARG A 25 16.33 -28.03 -31.33
N TYR A 26 16.71 -26.75 -31.29
CA TYR A 26 16.77 -25.98 -30.05
C TYR A 26 15.45 -26.22 -29.31
N PRO A 27 15.48 -26.55 -28.01
CA PRO A 27 14.26 -26.77 -27.25
C PRO A 27 13.61 -25.41 -27.01
N THR A 28 12.91 -24.90 -28.02
CA THR A 28 12.09 -23.69 -27.95
C THR A 28 11.01 -23.83 -26.90
N GLU A 29 10.60 -25.06 -26.57
CA GLU A 29 9.67 -25.37 -25.50
C GLU A 29 10.22 -25.06 -24.11
N LEU A 30 11.50 -25.38 -23.82
CA LEU A 30 12.11 -25.07 -22.53
C LEU A 30 12.29 -23.55 -22.33
N LEU A 31 12.65 -22.84 -23.40
CA LEU A 31 12.74 -21.38 -23.36
C LEU A 31 11.36 -20.72 -23.17
N HIS A 32 10.30 -21.22 -23.81
CA HIS A 32 8.94 -20.71 -23.59
C HIS A 32 8.40 -21.02 -22.20
N GLN A 33 8.73 -22.18 -21.62
CA GLN A 33 8.25 -22.53 -20.29
C GLN A 33 8.90 -21.66 -19.21
N ILE A 34 10.21 -21.45 -19.29
CA ILE A 34 10.95 -20.60 -18.35
C ILE A 34 10.49 -19.13 -18.45
N THR A 35 10.20 -18.63 -19.66
CA THR A 35 9.73 -17.25 -19.82
C THR A 35 8.32 -17.05 -19.24
N MET A 36 7.41 -18.02 -19.40
CA MET A 36 6.05 -17.91 -18.87
C MET A 36 6.00 -17.94 -17.34
N GLU A 37 6.81 -18.79 -16.69
CA GLU A 37 6.91 -18.83 -15.22
C GLU A 37 7.51 -17.53 -14.65
N ALA A 38 8.55 -17.00 -15.29
CA ALA A 38 9.14 -15.73 -14.90
C ALA A 38 8.13 -14.57 -15.04
N VAL A 39 7.38 -14.54 -16.14
CA VAL A 39 6.32 -13.52 -16.37
C VAL A 39 5.23 -13.63 -15.30
N ALA A 40 4.75 -14.84 -15.00
CA ALA A 40 3.74 -15.05 -13.97
C ALA A 40 4.23 -14.62 -12.58
N THR A 41 5.49 -14.94 -12.24
CA THR A 41 6.11 -14.55 -10.96
C THR A 41 6.26 -13.05 -10.85
N ILE A 42 6.73 -12.37 -11.91
CA ILE A 42 6.87 -10.92 -11.94
C ILE A 42 5.50 -10.24 -11.79
N LEU A 43 4.49 -10.70 -12.51
CA LEU A 43 3.12 -10.18 -12.39
C LEU A 43 2.57 -10.35 -10.98
N PHE A 44 2.77 -11.53 -10.38
CA PHE A 44 2.36 -11.78 -9.00
C PHE A 44 3.05 -10.82 -8.02
N LEU A 45 4.36 -10.61 -8.15
CA LEU A 45 5.11 -9.68 -7.29
C LEU A 45 4.65 -8.24 -7.46
N ILE A 46 4.32 -7.80 -8.69
CA ILE A 46 3.78 -6.46 -8.95
C ILE A 46 2.41 -6.30 -8.27
N VAL A 47 1.50 -7.25 -8.47
CA VAL A 47 0.16 -7.22 -7.85
C VAL A 47 0.28 -7.26 -6.33
N PHE A 48 1.12 -8.15 -5.80
CA PHE A 48 1.39 -8.26 -4.38
C PHE A 48 1.94 -6.95 -3.82
N ALA A 49 2.94 -6.35 -4.47
CA ALA A 49 3.52 -5.08 -4.04
C ALA A 49 2.47 -3.95 -4.07
N ALA A 50 1.63 -3.86 -5.10
CA ALA A 50 0.57 -2.87 -5.20
C ALA A 50 -0.47 -3.03 -4.08
N VAL A 51 -0.93 -4.26 -3.82
CA VAL A 51 -1.88 -4.55 -2.74
C VAL A 51 -1.26 -4.29 -1.37
N PHE A 52 -0.01 -4.70 -1.18
CA PHE A 52 0.71 -4.55 0.09
C PHE A 52 1.00 -3.08 0.42
N THR A 53 1.51 -2.32 -0.54
CA THR A 53 1.77 -0.87 -0.37
C THR A 53 0.48 -0.08 -0.14
N GLY A 54 -0.59 -0.38 -0.87
CA GLY A 54 -1.90 0.25 -0.65
C GLY A 54 -2.46 -0.05 0.75
N SER A 55 -2.29 -1.30 1.22
CA SER A 55 -2.72 -1.72 2.56
C SER A 55 -1.92 -1.01 3.66
N ILE A 56 -0.61 -0.84 3.49
CA ILE A 56 0.24 -0.10 4.43
C ILE A 56 -0.15 1.38 4.44
N ALA A 57 -0.32 2.02 3.28
CA ALA A 57 -0.69 3.43 3.20
C ALA A 57 -2.04 3.71 3.88
N TRP A 58 -3.03 2.84 3.64
CA TRP A 58 -4.32 2.89 4.34
C TRP A 58 -4.15 2.68 5.85
N GLY A 59 -3.39 1.66 6.25
CA GLY A 59 -3.12 1.35 7.65
C GLY A 59 -2.51 2.52 8.39
N VAL A 60 -1.44 3.12 7.86
CA VAL A 60 -0.76 4.27 8.46
C VAL A 60 -1.72 5.44 8.67
N LYS A 61 -2.54 5.78 7.68
CA LYS A 61 -3.54 6.84 7.80
C LYS A 61 -4.57 6.55 8.91
N GLU A 62 -5.05 5.31 8.99
CA GLU A 62 -6.03 4.90 10.00
C GLU A 62 -5.43 4.78 11.42
N PHE A 63 -4.14 4.42 11.54
CA PHE A 63 -3.43 4.43 12.82
C PHE A 63 -3.20 5.86 13.32
N GLN A 64 -2.83 6.77 12.42
CA GLN A 64 -2.62 8.18 12.77
C GLN A 64 -3.90 8.88 13.22
N SER A 65 -5.04 8.59 12.60
CA SER A 65 -6.33 9.20 12.97
C SER A 65 -6.91 8.71 14.30
N ARG A 66 -6.41 7.59 14.83
CA ARG A 66 -6.86 6.97 16.09
C ARG A 66 -5.87 7.11 17.24
N ASP A 67 -4.77 7.85 17.03
CA ASP A 67 -3.70 8.03 18.02
C ASP A 67 -3.13 6.71 18.53
N ALA A 68 -3.19 5.66 17.70
CA ALA A 68 -2.47 4.45 17.98
C ALA A 68 -1.00 4.71 17.67
N GLY A 69 -0.20 4.77 18.73
CA GLY A 69 1.24 4.93 18.63
C GLY A 69 1.85 3.93 17.64
N SER A 70 3.03 4.28 17.11
CA SER A 70 3.79 3.47 16.15
C SER A 70 4.05 2.02 16.60
N GLY A 71 3.87 1.70 17.88
CA GLY A 71 3.91 0.34 18.41
C GLY A 71 2.97 -0.65 17.71
N TRP A 72 1.83 -0.20 17.17
CA TRP A 72 0.95 -1.09 16.39
C TRP A 72 1.55 -1.53 15.05
N LEU A 73 2.41 -0.71 14.43
CA LEU A 73 3.15 -1.09 13.23
C LEU A 73 4.21 -2.15 13.53
N LEU A 74 4.87 -2.06 14.71
CA LEU A 74 5.80 -3.10 15.16
C LEU A 74 5.09 -4.42 15.43
N LEU A 75 3.90 -4.38 16.06
CA LEU A 75 3.08 -5.58 16.25
C LEU A 75 2.61 -6.15 14.91
N LEU A 76 2.23 -5.30 13.96
CA LEU A 76 1.84 -5.74 12.61
C LEU A 76 3.01 -6.41 11.90
N TRP A 77 4.22 -5.87 12.05
CA TRP A 77 5.42 -6.47 11.50
C TRP A 77 5.77 -7.81 12.17
N LEU A 78 5.65 -7.91 13.49
CA LEU A 78 6.06 -9.07 14.28
C LEU A 78 5.07 -10.25 14.19
N PHE A 79 3.77 -9.99 14.24
CA PHE A 79 2.72 -11.02 14.25
C PHE A 79 1.87 -11.06 12.97
N GLY A 80 2.20 -10.20 12.00
CA GLY A 80 1.57 -10.19 10.68
C GLY A 80 0.05 -9.98 10.75
N PRO A 81 -0.74 -10.76 10.00
CA PRO A 81 -2.19 -10.55 9.89
C PRO A 81 -2.94 -10.79 11.21
N VAL A 82 -2.37 -11.51 12.18
CA VAL A 82 -3.00 -11.73 13.50
C VAL A 82 -3.17 -10.40 14.25
N THR A 83 -2.23 -9.47 14.10
CA THR A 83 -2.34 -8.13 14.69
C THR A 83 -3.50 -7.33 14.09
N LEU A 84 -3.81 -7.52 12.80
CA LEU A 84 -4.96 -6.85 12.18
C LEU A 84 -6.28 -7.34 12.78
N PHE A 85 -6.40 -8.63 13.09
CA PHE A 85 -7.58 -9.16 13.77
C PHE A 85 -7.74 -8.60 15.18
N ALA A 86 -6.67 -8.59 15.97
CA ALA A 86 -6.69 -7.99 17.30
C ALA A 86 -7.03 -6.49 17.23
N TRP A 87 -6.43 -5.76 16.29
CA TRP A 87 -6.73 -4.36 16.04
C TRP A 87 -8.19 -4.10 15.67
N PHE A 88 -8.77 -4.94 14.81
CA PHE A 88 -10.18 -4.84 14.43
C PHE A 88 -11.11 -5.08 15.63
N ALA A 89 -10.75 -5.99 16.54
CA ALA A 89 -11.51 -6.27 17.75
C ALA A 89 -11.42 -5.13 18.78
N PHE A 90 -10.25 -4.49 18.92
CA PHE A 90 -9.99 -3.44 19.92
C PHE A 90 -9.99 -2.02 19.35
N ARG A 91 -10.62 -1.80 18.19
CA ARG A 91 -10.61 -0.53 17.42
C ARG A 91 -10.67 0.71 18.32
N PRO A 92 -9.55 1.44 18.52
CA PRO A 92 -9.57 2.65 19.33
C PRO A 92 -10.42 3.73 18.67
N LYS A 93 -11.12 4.54 19.47
CA LYS A 93 -11.95 5.64 18.97
C LYS A 93 -11.09 6.63 18.16
N ARG A 94 -11.65 7.19 17.10
CA ARG A 94 -10.98 8.24 16.33
C ARG A 94 -10.83 9.49 17.19
N LEU A 95 -9.79 10.27 16.92
CA LEU A 95 -9.55 11.54 17.61
C LEU A 95 -10.75 12.49 17.51
N VAL A 96 -11.46 12.45 16.38
CA VAL A 96 -12.68 13.24 16.12
C VAL A 96 -13.86 12.84 17.02
N ASP A 97 -13.94 11.57 17.40
CA ASP A 97 -15.04 11.02 18.21
C ASP A 97 -14.76 11.12 19.72
N ARG A 98 -13.58 11.64 20.11
CA ARG A 98 -13.23 11.82 21.53
C ARG A 98 -13.99 13.01 22.09
N THR A 99 -14.70 12.76 23.17
CA THR A 99 -15.39 13.78 23.95
C THR A 99 -14.40 14.57 24.79
N PRO A 100 -14.75 15.80 25.24
CA PRO A 100 -13.87 16.59 26.09
C PRO A 100 -13.40 15.85 27.36
N ASP A 101 -14.21 14.91 27.87
CA ASP A 101 -13.91 14.13 29.06
C ASP A 101 -12.94 12.96 28.80
N ASP A 102 -12.68 12.61 27.53
CA ASP A 102 -11.70 11.58 27.17
C ASP A 102 -10.24 12.08 27.28
N PHE A 103 -10.02 13.37 27.53
CA PHE A 103 -8.71 13.98 27.67
C PHE A 103 -8.41 14.34 29.13
N SER A 104 -7.26 13.89 29.63
CA SER A 104 -6.80 14.18 30.99
C SER A 104 -6.58 15.67 31.23
N ASN A 105 -5.95 16.36 30.26
CA ASN A 105 -5.57 17.76 30.37
C ASN A 105 -5.91 18.54 29.08
N ALA A 106 -5.99 19.86 29.21
CA ALA A 106 -6.21 20.76 28.07
C ALA A 106 -5.02 20.74 27.08
N ASP A 107 -3.79 20.54 27.56
CA ASP A 107 -2.61 20.31 26.70
C ASP A 107 -2.81 19.12 25.74
N ASP A 108 -3.36 18.01 26.24
CA ASP A 108 -3.61 16.81 25.44
C ASP A 108 -4.67 17.10 24.35
N GLN A 109 -5.66 17.95 24.66
CA GLN A 109 -6.66 18.39 23.68
C GLN A 109 -6.06 19.26 22.59
N ILE A 110 -5.18 20.20 22.95
CA ILE A 110 -4.48 21.08 21.99
C ILE A 110 -3.55 20.24 21.11
N ALA A 111 -2.81 19.29 21.69
CA ALA A 111 -1.96 18.36 20.95
C ALA A 111 -2.77 17.49 19.98
N ALA A 112 -3.94 17.01 20.40
CA ALA A 112 -4.86 16.28 19.53
C ALA A 112 -5.42 17.15 18.39
N ALA A 113 -5.76 18.41 18.67
CA ALA A 113 -6.24 19.35 17.65
C ALA A 113 -5.16 19.65 16.60
N ALA A 114 -3.92 19.94 17.02
CA ALA A 114 -2.79 20.15 16.12
C ALA A 114 -2.52 18.90 15.25
N ARG A 115 -2.74 17.71 15.79
CA ARG A 115 -2.61 16.48 15.02
C ARG A 115 -3.74 16.31 13.99
N LEU A 116 -4.98 16.62 14.36
CA LEU A 116 -6.11 16.61 13.40
C LEU A 116 -5.89 17.62 12.27
N GLU A 117 -5.35 18.79 12.59
CA GLU A 117 -4.94 19.78 11.59
C GLU A 117 -3.90 19.21 10.61
N SER A 118 -2.88 18.52 11.12
CA SER A 118 -1.87 17.86 10.27
C SER A 118 -2.44 16.75 9.38
N LEU A 119 -3.55 16.13 9.80
CA LEU A 119 -4.27 15.12 9.03
C LEU A 119 -5.25 15.72 8.00
N GLY A 120 -5.41 17.05 8.00
CA GLY A 120 -6.33 17.78 7.14
C GLY A 120 -7.78 17.81 7.64
N ASP A 121 -8.05 17.31 8.85
CA ASP A 121 -9.39 17.32 9.46
C ASP A 121 -9.64 18.60 10.24
N LEU A 122 -9.72 19.71 9.49
CA LEU A 122 -9.72 21.07 10.02
C LEU A 122 -10.95 21.38 10.89
N LYS A 123 -12.13 20.86 10.54
CA LYS A 123 -13.36 21.09 11.33
C LYS A 123 -13.31 20.38 12.68
N ALA A 124 -12.80 19.16 12.72
CA ALA A 124 -12.63 18.44 13.97
C ALA A 124 -11.59 19.12 14.88
N ALA A 125 -10.51 19.64 14.30
CA ALA A 125 -9.51 20.43 15.02
C ALA A 125 -10.12 21.70 15.64
N GLN A 126 -10.92 22.46 14.88
CA GLN A 126 -11.61 23.67 15.37
C GLN A 126 -12.54 23.34 16.55
N HIS A 127 -13.35 22.28 16.45
CA HIS A 127 -14.24 21.86 17.52
C HIS A 127 -13.48 21.50 18.82
N LEU A 128 -12.32 20.84 18.71
CA LEU A 128 -11.48 20.52 19.87
C LEU A 128 -10.87 21.78 20.50
N LEU A 129 -10.42 22.75 19.70
CA LEU A 129 -9.88 24.01 20.21
C LEU A 129 -10.93 24.86 20.92
N THR A 130 -12.17 24.90 20.42
CA THR A 130 -13.27 25.62 21.11
C THR A 130 -13.53 25.06 22.51
N ASN A 131 -13.48 23.73 22.66
CA ASN A 131 -13.63 23.09 23.97
C ASN A 131 -12.41 23.33 24.87
N ALA A 132 -11.20 23.35 24.30
CA ALA A 132 -9.97 23.67 25.04
C ALA A 132 -9.98 25.12 25.56
N ALA A 133 -10.44 26.09 24.76
CA ALA A 133 -10.57 27.50 25.15
C ALA A 133 -11.49 27.67 26.37
N ALA A 134 -12.61 26.93 26.38
CA ALA A 134 -13.54 26.94 27.51
C ALA A 134 -12.92 26.38 28.81
N ARG A 135 -11.98 25.42 28.70
CA ARG A 135 -11.31 24.79 29.84
C ARG A 135 -10.08 25.58 30.31
N TRP A 136 -9.47 26.37 29.43
CA TRP A 136 -8.22 27.10 29.66
C TRP A 136 -8.29 28.55 29.17
N PRO A 137 -9.01 29.41 29.91
CA PRO A 137 -9.16 30.82 29.53
C PRO A 137 -7.83 31.59 29.57
N GLU A 138 -6.86 31.14 30.36
CA GLU A 138 -5.53 31.75 30.44
C GLU A 138 -4.74 31.66 29.12
N HIS A 139 -5.04 30.65 28.30
CA HIS A 139 -4.41 30.42 26.99
C HIS A 139 -5.31 30.82 25.82
N ASP A 140 -6.38 31.58 26.08
CA ASP A 140 -7.38 31.96 25.07
C ASP A 140 -6.77 32.65 23.85
N THR A 141 -5.80 33.56 24.04
CA THR A 141 -5.12 34.22 22.92
C THR A 141 -4.36 33.23 22.04
N TYR A 142 -3.71 32.23 22.63
CA TYR A 142 -2.99 31.21 21.88
C TYR A 142 -3.95 30.32 21.09
N ILE A 143 -5.02 29.86 21.74
CA ILE A 143 -6.04 28.99 21.13
C ILE A 143 -6.78 29.74 20.00
N THR A 144 -7.14 31.00 20.22
CA THR A 144 -7.76 31.86 19.21
C THR A 144 -6.88 32.05 17.99
N ASN A 145 -5.57 32.22 18.18
CA ASN A 145 -4.62 32.30 17.05
C ASN A 145 -4.60 31.00 16.22
N MET A 146 -4.64 29.83 16.88
CA MET A 146 -4.74 28.55 16.19
C MET A 146 -6.07 28.40 15.43
N MET A 147 -7.19 28.79 16.05
CA MET A 147 -8.51 28.78 15.39
C MET A 147 -8.52 29.66 14.14
N ASN A 148 -7.99 30.88 14.23
CA ASN A 148 -7.88 31.79 13.09
C ASN A 148 -7.03 31.21 11.94
N GLU A 149 -5.97 30.47 12.27
CA GLU A 149 -5.16 29.78 11.26
C GLU A 149 -5.94 28.65 10.57
N ILE A 150 -6.68 27.85 11.33
CA ILE A 150 -7.54 26.79 10.82
C ILE A 150 -8.66 27.37 9.95
N ASP A 151 -9.30 28.44 10.37
CA ASP A 151 -10.35 29.13 9.59
C ASP A 151 -9.81 29.64 8.25
N ARG A 152 -8.60 30.21 8.26
CA ARG A 152 -7.93 30.61 7.01
C ARG A 152 -7.71 29.40 6.09
N LYS A 153 -7.31 28.25 6.63
CA LYS A 153 -7.11 27.01 5.87
C LYS A 153 -8.44 26.45 5.32
N LEU A 154 -9.53 26.54 6.10
CA LEU A 154 -10.88 26.14 5.66
C LEU A 154 -11.37 26.99 4.48
N VAL A 155 -11.22 28.31 4.58
CA VAL A 155 -11.59 29.25 3.50
C VAL A 155 -10.80 28.96 2.23
N LEU A 156 -9.49 28.69 2.35
CA LEU A 156 -8.65 28.31 1.19
C LEU A 156 -9.09 27.01 0.53
N GLN A 157 -9.69 26.08 1.28
CA GLN A 157 -10.25 24.84 0.76
C GLN A 157 -11.68 25.00 0.22
N GLY A 158 -12.25 26.21 0.26
CA GLY A 158 -13.64 26.47 -0.14
C GLY A 158 -14.68 25.90 0.82
N ALA A 159 -14.27 25.57 2.05
CA ALA A 159 -15.17 25.17 3.12
C ALA A 159 -15.60 26.40 3.93
N ASP A 160 -16.88 26.48 4.28
CA ASP A 160 -17.36 27.53 5.18
C ASP A 160 -16.75 27.33 6.58
N PRO A 161 -16.08 28.37 7.14
CA PRO A 161 -15.73 28.39 8.55
C PRO A 161 -17.02 28.50 9.36
N SER A 162 -17.21 27.57 10.30
CA SER A 162 -18.39 27.51 11.17
C SER A 162 -18.20 28.31 12.45
#